data_AF-A0A060CB58-F1
#
_entry.id   AF-A0A060CB58-F1
#
_cell.length_a   1.000
_cell.length_b   1.000
_cell.length_c   1.000
_cell.angle_alpha   90.00
_cell.angle_beta   90.00
_cell.angle_gamma   90.00
#
_symmetry.space_group_name_H-M   'P 1'
#
loop_
_entity.id
_entity.type
_entity.pdbx_description
1 polymer ?
#
loop_
_entity_poly.entity_id
_entity_poly.type
_entity_poly.pdbx_seq_one_letter_code
_entity_poly.pdbx_strand_id
1 'polypeptide(L)'
;RVFEYAHDMASAFAAADAVACRSGAATVSEISALGIPALYVPLPHGNGEQALNAGPAVAAGAALLVPDAELTAAVLARAVSPLVLEPTTRAAMRQAATRVGIGDGAQRLADLIEEVLPR
;
A
#
# COMPACT_ATOMS: atom_id res chain seq x y z
N ARG A 1 4.18 -13.34 -14.59
CA ARG A 1 4.97 -12.80 -15.73
C ARG A 1 5.84 -11.70 -15.19
N VAL A 2 7.03 -11.49 -15.75
CA VAL A 2 7.91 -10.39 -15.37
C VAL A 2 7.87 -9.36 -16.50
N PHE A 3 7.74 -8.09 -16.14
CA PHE A 3 7.76 -6.97 -17.06
C PHE A 3 8.88 -6.02 -16.62
N GLU A 4 9.59 -5.43 -17.57
CA GLU A 4 10.55 -4.36 -17.27
C GLU A 4 9.85 -3.15 -16.66
N TYR A 5 8.67 -2.80 -17.20
CA TYR A 5 7.82 -1.75 -16.70
C TYR A 5 6.34 -2.08 -16.95
N ALA A 6 5.48 -1.76 -15.99
CA ALA A 6 4.03 -1.89 -16.10
C ALA A 6 3.42 -0.52 -16.42
N HIS A 7 3.07 -0.29 -17.69
CA HIS A 7 2.48 0.98 -18.12
C HIS A 7 1.02 1.16 -17.67
N ASP A 8 0.29 0.05 -17.49
CA ASP A 8 -1.09 0.05 -17.00
C ASP A 8 -1.16 -0.52 -15.58
N MET A 9 -0.75 0.30 -14.62
CA MET A 9 -0.83 -0.04 -13.20
C MET A 9 -2.27 -0.14 -12.70
N ALA A 10 -3.22 0.56 -13.32
CA ALA A 10 -4.63 0.50 -12.95
C ALA A 10 -5.19 -0.92 -13.16
N SER A 11 -4.96 -1.52 -14.33
CA SER A 11 -5.35 -2.91 -14.58
C SER A 11 -4.60 -3.89 -13.69
N ALA A 12 -3.31 -3.65 -13.42
CA ALA A 12 -2.53 -4.50 -12.52
C ALA A 12 -3.09 -4.51 -11.09
N PHE A 13 -3.45 -3.34 -10.56
CA PHE A 13 -4.06 -3.23 -9.25
C PHE A 13 -5.50 -3.76 -9.21
N ALA A 14 -6.30 -3.53 -10.25
CA ALA A 14 -7.66 -4.06 -10.34
C ALA A 14 -7.69 -5.60 -10.33
N ALA A 15 -6.68 -6.24 -10.91
CA ALA A 15 -6.52 -7.68 -10.91
C ALA A 15 -5.87 -8.26 -9.62
N ALA A 16 -5.35 -7.40 -8.73
CA ALA A 16 -4.57 -7.85 -7.57
C ALA A 16 -5.45 -8.16 -6.35
N ASP A 17 -5.26 -9.37 -5.80
CA ASP A 17 -5.79 -9.72 -4.48
C ASP A 17 -4.98 -9.11 -3.32
N ALA A 18 -3.68 -8.92 -3.56
CA ALA A 18 -2.71 -8.32 -2.65
C ALA A 18 -1.48 -7.84 -3.44
N VAL A 19 -0.71 -6.94 -2.84
CA VAL A 19 0.54 -6.40 -3.43
C VAL A 19 1.70 -6.58 -2.47
N ALA A 20 2.86 -7.00 -2.98
CA ALA A 20 4.12 -6.96 -2.24
C ALA A 20 5.06 -5.95 -2.92
N CYS A 21 5.45 -4.89 -2.22
CA CYS A 21 6.20 -3.78 -2.82
C CYS A 21 7.01 -2.98 -1.81
N ARG A 22 7.79 -2.01 -2.32
CA ARG A 22 8.38 -0.94 -1.49
C ARG A 22 7.29 -0.01 -0.96
N SER A 23 7.55 0.69 0.15
CA SER A 23 6.58 1.58 0.80
C SER A 23 6.90 3.06 0.60
N GLY A 24 7.08 3.46 -0.66
CA GLY A 24 7.09 4.87 -1.03
C GLY A 24 5.74 5.55 -0.71
N ALA A 25 5.74 6.83 -0.36
CA ALA A 25 4.55 7.53 0.12
C ALA A 25 3.38 7.48 -0.89
N ALA A 26 3.66 7.73 -2.18
CA ALA A 26 2.67 7.63 -3.24
C ALA A 26 2.09 6.21 -3.35
N THR A 27 2.95 5.19 -3.41
CA THR A 27 2.53 3.78 -3.50
C THR A 27 1.66 3.36 -2.31
N VAL A 28 2.04 3.72 -1.08
CA VAL A 28 1.24 3.41 0.10
C VAL A 28 -0.14 4.10 0.02
N SER A 29 -0.17 5.36 -0.44
CA SER A 29 -1.41 6.11 -0.60
C SER A 29 -2.33 5.48 -1.64
N GLU A 30 -1.80 5.13 -2.82
CA GLU A 30 -2.54 4.48 -3.91
C GLU A 30 -3.13 3.14 -3.47
N ILE A 31 -2.31 2.25 -2.91
CA ILE A 31 -2.71 0.92 -2.46
C ILE A 31 -3.79 1.01 -1.37
N SER A 32 -3.62 1.93 -0.41
CA SER A 32 -4.60 2.14 0.66
C SER A 32 -5.92 2.69 0.10
N ALA A 33 -5.87 3.67 -0.79
CA ALA A 33 -7.06 4.24 -1.44
C ALA A 33 -7.83 3.20 -2.27
N LEU A 34 -7.11 2.27 -2.90
CA LEU A 34 -7.70 1.16 -3.65
C LEU A 34 -8.20 0.00 -2.76
N GLY A 35 -7.98 0.07 -1.45
CA GLY A 35 -8.40 -0.98 -0.52
C GLY A 35 -7.68 -2.32 -0.74
N ILE A 36 -6.43 -2.29 -1.20
CA ILE A 36 -5.68 -3.51 -1.53
C ILE A 36 -4.78 -3.90 -0.33
N PRO A 37 -4.85 -5.14 0.19
CA PRO A 37 -3.95 -5.63 1.22
C PRO A 37 -2.51 -5.64 0.74
N ALA A 38 -1.58 -5.24 1.59
CA ALA A 38 -0.19 -5.09 1.20
C ALA A 38 0.80 -5.83 2.11
N LEU A 39 1.91 -6.28 1.52
CA LEU A 39 3.15 -6.57 2.21
C LEU A 39 4.18 -5.51 1.80
N TYR A 40 4.53 -4.63 2.73
CA TYR A 40 5.54 -3.63 2.51
C TYR A 40 6.92 -4.13 2.90
N VAL A 41 7.90 -3.91 2.01
CA VAL A 41 9.32 -4.13 2.25
C VAL A 41 10.03 -2.78 2.07
N PRO A 42 10.14 -1.95 3.12
CA PRO A 42 10.78 -0.64 3.02
C PRO A 42 12.19 -0.74 2.43
N LEU A 43 12.63 0.27 1.69
CA LEU A 43 14.03 0.34 1.27
C LEU A 43 14.97 0.32 2.49
N PRO A 44 16.10 -0.42 2.43
CA PRO A 44 17.07 -0.45 3.53
C PRO A 44 17.96 0.80 3.57
N HIS A 45 17.93 1.62 2.52
CA HIS A 45 18.72 2.83 2.37
C HIS A 45 17.85 4.08 2.55
N GLY A 46 18.48 5.21 2.91
CA GLY A 46 17.81 6.48 3.12
C GLY A 46 17.60 6.80 4.61
N ASN A 47 16.62 7.64 4.89
CA ASN A 47 16.29 8.13 6.24
C ASN A 47 15.28 7.25 7.00
N GLY A 48 14.87 6.11 6.43
CA GLY A 48 13.87 5.21 7.03
C GLY A 48 12.40 5.63 6.81
N GLU A 49 12.14 6.66 6.01
CA GLU A 49 10.78 7.19 5.77
C GLU A 49 9.80 6.15 5.22
N GLN A 50 10.27 5.17 4.46
CA GLN A 50 9.39 4.14 3.91
C GLN A 50 8.75 3.25 4.98
N ALA A 51 9.43 3.02 6.11
CA ALA A 51 8.81 2.32 7.24
C ALA A 51 7.73 3.19 7.90
N LEU A 52 7.98 4.51 8.00
CA LEU A 52 7.04 5.48 8.56
C LEU A 52 5.79 5.62 7.67
N ASN A 53 5.96 5.68 6.34
CA ASN A 53 4.87 5.74 5.38
C ASN A 53 3.90 4.55 5.54
N ALA A 54 4.45 3.34 5.73
CA ALA A 54 3.66 2.11 5.91
C ALA A 54 2.99 2.02 7.29
N GLY A 55 3.49 2.73 8.30
CA GLY A 55 3.06 2.64 9.69
C GLY A 55 1.55 2.72 9.90
N PRO A 56 0.84 3.73 9.36
CA PRO A 56 -0.61 3.85 9.49
C PRO A 56 -1.38 2.64 8.93
N ALA A 57 -0.98 2.15 7.75
CA ALA A 57 -1.61 0.97 7.13
C ALA A 57 -1.36 -0.30 7.94
N VAL A 58 -0.14 -0.48 8.46
CA VAL A 58 0.20 -1.62 9.34
C VAL A 58 -0.59 -1.55 10.64
N ALA A 59 -0.64 -0.39 11.29
CA ALA A 59 -1.37 -0.20 12.54
C ALA A 59 -2.88 -0.45 12.40
N ALA A 60 -3.45 -0.14 11.23
CA ALA A 60 -4.86 -0.40 10.93
C ALA A 60 -5.16 -1.87 10.59
N GLY A 61 -4.13 -2.72 10.43
CA GLY A 61 -4.27 -4.09 9.96
C GLY A 61 -4.52 -4.20 8.45
N ALA A 62 -4.23 -3.15 7.68
CA ALA A 62 -4.36 -3.13 6.23
C ALA A 62 -3.15 -3.75 5.52
N ALA A 63 -2.00 -3.77 6.19
CA ALA A 63 -0.75 -4.22 5.61
C ALA A 63 0.14 -4.96 6.63
N LEU A 64 1.06 -5.76 6.10
CA LEU A 64 2.21 -6.31 6.83
C LEU A 64 3.46 -5.54 6.44
N LEU A 65 4.47 -5.56 7.31
CA LEU A 65 5.78 -4.97 7.02
C LEU A 65 6.87 -6.00 7.33
N VAL A 66 7.80 -6.18 6.39
CA VAL A 66 9.00 -7.01 6.55
C VAL A 66 10.21 -6.13 6.27
N PRO A 67 11.16 -6.01 7.21
CA PRO A 67 12.42 -5.31 6.95
C PRO A 67 13.16 -5.96 5.78
N ASP A 68 13.78 -5.16 4.90
CA ASP A 68 14.48 -5.66 3.72
C ASP A 68 15.55 -6.72 4.06
N ALA A 69 16.31 -6.50 5.14
CA ALA A 69 17.32 -7.43 5.62
C ALA A 69 16.77 -8.79 6.08
N GLU A 70 15.48 -8.86 6.39
CA GLU A 70 14.79 -10.09 6.82
C GLU A 70 14.02 -10.75 5.66
N LEU A 71 13.94 -10.10 4.50
CA LEU A 71 13.19 -10.62 3.38
C LEU A 71 13.93 -11.82 2.76
N THR A 72 13.38 -13.00 3.00
CA THR A 72 13.75 -14.25 2.35
C THR A 72 12.56 -14.82 1.61
N ALA A 73 12.78 -15.76 0.68
CA ALA A 73 11.70 -16.46 -0.01
C ALA A 73 10.71 -17.13 0.97
N ALA A 74 11.22 -17.70 2.07
CA ALA A 74 10.41 -18.32 3.10
C ALA A 74 9.56 -17.29 3.87
N VAL A 75 10.15 -16.13 4.20
CA VAL A 75 9.43 -15.03 4.87
C VAL A 75 8.35 -14.46 3.95
N LEU A 76 8.67 -14.24 2.67
CA LEU A 76 7.72 -13.76 1.67
C LEU A 76 6.54 -14.71 1.50
N ALA A 77 6.80 -16.02 1.31
CA ALA A 77 5.75 -17.01 1.15
C ALA A 77 4.84 -17.09 2.39
N ARG A 78 5.43 -17.07 3.59
CA ARG A 78 4.68 -17.07 4.85
C ARG A 78 3.83 -15.82 5.00
N ALA A 79 4.35 -14.65 4.66
CA ALA A 79 3.65 -13.38 4.82
C ALA A 79 2.52 -13.20 3.80
N VAL A 80 2.72 -13.61 2.54
CA VAL A 80 1.73 -13.45 1.46
C VAL A 80 0.64 -14.52 1.50
N SER A 81 0.94 -15.72 2.01
CA SER A 81 0.00 -16.85 2.04
C SER A 81 -1.38 -16.48 2.63
N PRO A 82 -1.49 -15.84 3.81
CA PRO A 82 -2.79 -15.43 4.36
C PRO A 82 -3.53 -14.40 3.50
N LEU A 83 -2.81 -13.53 2.79
CA LEU A 83 -3.44 -12.49 1.96
C LEU A 83 -4.08 -13.11 0.71
N VAL A 84 -3.54 -14.22 0.20
CA VAL A 84 -4.00 -14.85 -1.05
C VAL A 84 -4.89 -16.06 -0.80
N LEU A 85 -4.59 -16.87 0.21
CA LEU A 85 -5.26 -18.16 0.44
C LEU A 85 -6.39 -18.10 1.47
N GLU A 86 -6.43 -17.07 2.33
CA GLU A 86 -7.42 -16.96 3.41
C GLU A 86 -8.41 -15.81 3.14
N PRO A 87 -9.61 -16.09 2.57
CA PRO A 87 -10.55 -15.05 2.13
C PRO A 87 -11.01 -14.13 3.28
N THR A 88 -11.19 -14.67 4.48
CA THR A 88 -11.62 -13.93 5.67
C THR A 88 -10.56 -12.91 6.11
N THR A 89 -9.30 -13.34 6.12
CA THR A 89 -8.15 -12.46 6.40
C THR A 89 -8.04 -11.38 5.33
N ARG A 90 -8.10 -11.76 4.05
CA ARG A 90 -8.06 -10.81 2.93
C ARG A 90 -9.18 -9.77 3.03
N ALA A 91 -10.40 -10.18 3.30
CA ALA A 91 -11.55 -9.27 3.44
C ALA A 91 -11.37 -8.28 4.61
N ALA A 92 -10.89 -8.74 5.76
CA ALA A 92 -10.62 -7.87 6.91
C ALA A 92 -9.53 -6.82 6.58
N MET A 93 -8.45 -7.23 5.91
CA MET A 93 -7.37 -6.33 5.50
C MET A 93 -7.85 -5.33 4.42
N ARG A 94 -8.68 -5.76 3.46
CA ARG A 94 -9.30 -4.86 2.47
C ARG A 94 -10.12 -3.78 3.15
N GLN A 95 -10.96 -4.16 4.11
CA GLN A 95 -11.77 -3.21 4.87
C GLN A 95 -10.89 -2.25 5.67
N ALA A 96 -9.80 -2.72 6.26
CA ALA A 96 -8.82 -1.88 6.93
C ALA A 96 -8.16 -0.88 5.97
N ALA A 97 -7.73 -1.33 4.79
CA ALA A 97 -7.12 -0.48 3.78
C ALA A 97 -8.07 0.63 3.34
N THR A 98 -9.33 0.31 3.02
CA THR A 98 -10.34 1.30 2.65
C THR A 98 -10.62 2.32 3.75
N ARG A 99 -10.54 1.94 5.04
CA ARG A 99 -10.74 2.88 6.15
C ARG A 99 -9.63 3.92 6.29
N VAL A 100 -8.39 3.56 5.94
CA VAL A 100 -7.22 4.47 6.05
C VAL A 100 -6.86 5.13 4.72
N GLY A 101 -7.36 4.61 3.61
CA GLY A 101 -7.18 5.18 2.29
C GLY A 101 -7.88 6.53 2.12
N ILE A 102 -7.21 7.45 1.43
CA ILE A 102 -7.75 8.76 1.09
C ILE A 102 -7.96 8.81 -0.42
N GLY A 103 -9.22 8.69 -0.86
CA GLY A 103 -9.59 8.68 -2.28
C GLY A 103 -9.85 10.07 -2.89
N ASP A 104 -9.97 11.10 -2.06
CA ASP A 104 -10.36 12.48 -2.42
C ASP A 104 -9.23 13.49 -2.21
N GLY A 105 -7.98 13.02 -2.08
CA GLY A 105 -6.83 13.86 -1.73
C GLY A 105 -6.59 15.02 -2.71
N ALA A 106 -6.79 14.77 -4.02
CA ALA A 106 -6.66 15.81 -5.04
C ALA A 106 -7.74 16.90 -4.88
N GLN A 107 -8.99 16.51 -4.59
CA GLN A 107 -10.09 17.46 -4.36
C GLN A 107 -9.83 18.30 -3.12
N ARG A 108 -9.44 17.67 -1.99
CA ARG A 108 -9.12 18.38 -0.76
C ARG A 108 -8.01 19.41 -0.95
N LEU A 109 -6.99 19.07 -1.74
CA LEU A 109 -5.92 20.01 -2.07
C LEU A 109 -6.43 21.17 -2.93
N ALA A 110 -7.26 20.90 -3.93
CA ALA A 110 -7.87 21.95 -4.75
C ALA A 110 -8.72 22.89 -3.89
N ASP A 111 -9.57 22.35 -3.00
CA ASP A 111 -10.42 23.12 -2.09
C ASP A 111 -9.58 24.06 -1.19
N LEU A 112 -8.46 23.56 -0.65
CA LEU A 112 -7.53 24.35 0.17
C LEU A 112 -6.86 25.48 -0.64
N ILE A 113 -6.54 25.23 -1.90
CA ILE A 113 -5.97 26.26 -2.78
C ILE A 113 -7.03 27.34 -3.06
N GLU A 114 -8.26 26.95 -3.37
CA GLU A 114 -9.35 27.88 -3.63
C GLU A 114 -9.70 28.74 -2.42
N GLU A 115 -9.60 28.20 -1.19
CA GLU A 115 -9.84 28.94 0.05
C GLU A 115 -8.90 30.14 0.24
N VAL A 116 -7.64 30.02 -0.22
CA VAL A 116 -6.62 31.06 -0.02
C VAL A 116 -6.48 32.03 -1.19
N LEU A 117 -7.17 31.79 -2.31
CA LEU A 117 -7.13 32.70 -3.46
C LEU A 117 -7.91 33.98 -3.15
N PRO A 118 -7.33 35.17 -3.43
CA PRO A 118 -8.06 36.42 -3.31
C PRO A 118 -9.22 36.45 -4.33
N ARG A 119 -10.39 36.90 -3.86
CA ARG A 119 -11.59 37.09 -4.69
C ARG A 119 -11.41 38.19 -5.73
#